data_AF-T0M5K4-F1
#
_entry.id   AF-T0M5K4-F1
#
_cell.length_a   1.000
_cell.length_b   1.000
_cell.length_c   1.000
_cell.angle_alpha   90.00
_cell.angle_beta   90.00
_cell.angle_gamma   90.00
#
_symmetry.space_group_name_H-M   'P 1'
#
loop_
_entity.id
_entity.type
_entity.pdbx_description
1 polymer ?
#
loop_
_entity_poly.entity_id
_entity_poly.type
_entity_poly.pdbx_seq_one_letter_code
_entity_poly.pdbx_strand_id
1 'polypeptide(L)' 'MGFYSILWIIIKYLLPIGILAYSIIKFNPFLIMISVLWLLVTLVVSLINFSIKSNFVRS' A
#
# COMPACT_ATOMS: atom_id res chain seq x y z
N MET A 1 8.81 -18.05 -7.53
CA MET A 1 8.16 -17.44 -6.34
C MET A 1 8.61 -16.00 -6.09
N GLY A 2 9.92 -15.67 -6.12
CA GLY A 2 10.40 -14.30 -5.84
C GLY A 2 9.85 -13.20 -6.78
N PHE A 3 9.72 -13.48 -8.08
CA PHE A 3 9.18 -12.52 -9.05
C PHE A 3 7.72 -12.13 -8.78
N TYR A 4 6.89 -13.07 -8.33
CA TYR A 4 5.50 -12.78 -7.95
C TYR A 4 5.43 -11.85 -6.73
N SER A 5 6.31 -12.04 -5.73
CA SER A 5 6.37 -11.17 -4.56
C SER A 5 6.81 -9.74 -4.92
N ILE A 6 7.75 -9.59 -5.86
CA ILE A 6 8.23 -8.28 -6.33
C ILE A 6 7.16 -7.54 -7.14
N LEU A 7 6.49 -8.22 -8.07
CA LEU A 7 5.37 -7.64 -8.82
C LEU A 7 4.24 -7.18 -7.89
N TRP A 8 3.97 -7.95 -6.83
CA TRP A 8 2.97 -7.59 -5.84
C TRP A 8 3.33 -6.32 -5.07
N ILE A 9 4.59 -6.15 -4.67
CA ILE A 9 5.09 -4.94 -4.01
C ILE A 9 4.93 -3.72 -4.93
N ILE A 10 5.24 -3.86 -6.21
CA ILE A 10 5.10 -2.77 -7.19
C ILE A 10 3.64 -2.31 -7.29
N ILE A 11 2.69 -3.25 -7.40
CA ILE A 11 1.26 -2.91 -7.47
C ILE A 11 0.79 -2.27 -6.16
N LYS A 12 1.26 -2.79 -5.02
CA LYS A 12 0.79 -2.36 -3.69
C LYS A 12 1.26 -0.95 -3.32
N TYR A 13 2.44 -0.53 -3.78
CA TYR A 13 3.07 0.72 -3.37
C TYR A 13 3.36 1.68 -4.53
N LEU A 14 3.95 1.20 -5.64
CA LEU A 14 4.36 2.06 -6.75
C LEU A 14 3.17 2.67 -7.48
N LEU A 15 2.11 1.88 -7.68
CA LEU A 15 0.89 2.28 -8.37
C LEU A 15 0.12 3.40 -7.64
N PRO A 16 -0.22 3.28 -6.33
CA PRO A 16 -0.89 4.36 -5.62
C PRO A 16 -0.03 5.61 -5.48
N ILE A 17 1.29 5.49 -5.37
CA ILE A 17 2.21 6.65 -5.36
C ILE A 17 2.21 7.36 -6.72
N GLY A 18 2.22 6.62 -7.83
CA GLY A 18 2.11 7.19 -9.18
C GLY A 18 0.79 7.93 -9.40
N ILE A 19 -0.33 7.36 -8.94
CA ILE A 19 -1.66 8.00 -8.98
C ILE A 19 -1.66 9.26 -8.11
N LEU A 20 -1.08 9.21 -6.92
CA LEU A 20 -0.95 10.36 -6.03
C LEU A 20 -0.17 11.49 -6.71
N ALA A 21 1.01 11.20 -7.28
CA ALA A 21 1.83 12.19 -7.97
C ALA A 21 1.09 12.83 -9.16
N TYR A 22 0.47 12.01 -10.01
CA TYR A 22 -0.31 12.50 -11.15
C TYR A 22 -1.53 13.34 -10.71
N SER A 23 -2.21 12.91 -9.66
CA SER A 23 -3.40 13.60 -9.16
C SER A 23 -3.09 14.92 -8.47
N ILE A 24 -1.93 15.04 -7.82
CA ILE A 24 -1.41 16.32 -7.30
C ILE A 24 -1.12 17.28 -8.46
N ILE A 25 -0.43 16.81 -9.51
CA ILE A 25 -0.10 17.65 -10.68
C ILE A 25 -1.37 18.18 -11.36
N LYS A 26 -2.41 17.35 -11.48
CA LYS A 26 -3.70 17.73 -12.08
C LYS A 26 -4.70 18.34 -11.11
N PHE A 27 -4.35 18.53 -9.83
CA PHE A 27 -5.26 18.98 -8.77
C PHE A 27 -6.61 18.24 -8.79
N ASN A 28 -6.59 16.92 -8.94
CA ASN A 28 -7.81 16.11 -8.93
C ASN A 28 -8.05 15.56 -7.51
N PRO A 29 -8.94 16.17 -6.70
CA PRO A 29 -9.11 15.81 -5.30
C PRO A 29 -9.64 14.38 -5.11
N PHE A 30 -10.40 13.87 -6.08
CA PHE A 30 -10.98 12.52 -6.00
C PHE A 30 -9.90 11.43 -6.10
N LEU A 31 -8.96 11.59 -7.03
CA LEU A 31 -7.82 10.67 -7.20
C LEU A 31 -6.85 10.75 -6.02
N ILE A 32 -6.66 11.95 -5.44
CA ILE A 32 -5.89 12.13 -4.21
C ILE A 32 -6.54 11.34 -3.07
N MET A 33 -7.86 11.49 -2.87
CA MET A 33 -8.57 10.76 -1.82
C MET A 33 -8.44 9.23 -1.98
N ILE A 34 -8.62 8.69 -3.19
CA ILE A 34 -8.51 7.25 -3.45
C ILE A 34 -7.09 6.74 -3.17
N SER A 35 -6.06 7.46 -3.63
CA SER A 35 -4.67 7.04 -3.45
C SER A 35 -4.24 7.08 -1.98
N VAL A 36 -4.65 8.11 -1.23
CA VAL A 36 -4.42 8.19 0.22
C VAL A 36 -5.13 7.04 0.95
N LEU A 37 -6.39 6.77 0.61
CA LEU A 37 -7.17 5.69 1.22
C LEU A 37 -6.55 4.32 0.95
N TRP A 38 -6.04 4.10 -0.27
CA TRP A 38 -5.31 2.88 -0.64
C TRP A 38 -4.06 2.67 0.22
N LEU A 39 -3.25 3.72 0.39
CA LEU A 39 -2.02 3.67 1.19
C LEU A 39 -2.34 3.39 2.66
N LEU A 40 -3.38 4.01 3.22
CA LEU A 40 -3.84 3.77 4.59
C LEU A 40 -4.24 2.30 4.81
N VAL A 41 -5.09 1.75 3.94
CA VAL A 41 -5.52 0.35 4.03
C VAL A 41 -4.31 -0.59 3.95
N THR A 42 -3.38 -0.29 3.04
CA THR A 42 -2.15 -1.09 2.88
C THR A 42 -1.30 -1.10 4.16
N LEU A 43 -1.22 0.04 4.85
CA LEU A 43 -0.47 0.20 6.09
C LEU A 43 -1.12 -0.56 7.24
N VAL A 44 -2.45 -0.45 7.40
CA VAL A 44 -3.22 -1.19 8.41
C VAL A 44 -3.07 -2.70 8.22
N VAL A 45 -3.22 -3.21 6.99
CA VAL A 45 -3.03 -4.64 6.70
C VAL A 45 -1.60 -5.09 7.03
N SER A 46 -0.61 -4.24 6.76
CA SER A 46 0.79 -4.55 7.11
C SER A 46 1.02 -4.62 8.62
N LEU A 47 0.41 -3.73 9.40
CA LEU A 47 0.48 -3.73 10.86
C LEU A 47 -0.21 -4.96 11.45
N ILE A 48 -1.38 -5.34 10.94
CA ILE A 48 -2.08 -6.56 11.36
C ILE A 48 -1.22 -7.79 11.07
N ASN A 49 -0.67 -7.89 9.86
CA ASN A 49 0.18 -9.02 9.48
C ASN A 49 1.46 -9.10 10.34
N PHE A 50 2.05 -7.95 10.67
CA PHE A 50 3.18 -7.87 11.60
C PHE A 50 2.79 -8.32 13.01
N SER A 51 1.63 -7.88 13.51
CA SER A 51 1.10 -8.26 14.83
C SER A 51 0.80 -9.76 14.93
N ILE A 52 0.18 -10.36 13.91
CA ILE A 52 -0.07 -11.80 13.88
C ILE A 52 1.25 -12.58 13.90
N LYS A 53 2.20 -12.17 13.04
CA LYS A 53 3.50 -12.83 12.94
C LYS A 53 4.31 -12.70 14.25
N SER A 54 4.29 -11.55 14.91
CA SER A 54 5.03 -11.34 16.15
C SER A 54 4.45 -12.12 17.33
N ASN A 55 3.12 -12.25 17.41
CA ASN A 55 2.46 -13.07 18.43
C ASN A 55 2.72 -14.57 18.22
N PHE A 56 2.82 -15.04 16.98
CA PHE A 56 3.13 -16.44 16.69
C PHE A 56 4.56 -16.85 17.04
N VAL A 57 5.53 -15.93 17.01
CA VAL A 57 6.95 -16.20 17.34
C VAL A 57 7.19 -16.21 18.87
N ARG A 58 6.24 -15.68 19.66
CA ARG A 58 6.34 -15.56 21.12
C ARG A 58 5.66 -16.70 21.89
N SER A 59 4.92 -17.58 21.22
CA SER A 59 4.29 -18.80 21.78
C SER A 59 5.16 -20.02 21.52
#